data_AF-A0A0Q7N4E4-F1
#
_entry.id   AF-A0A0Q7N4E4-F1
#
_cell.length_a   1.000
_cell.length_b   1.000
_cell.length_c   1.000
_cell.angle_alpha   90.00
_cell.angle_beta   90.00
_cell.angle_gamma   90.00
#
_symmetry.space_group_name_H-M   'P 1'
#
loop_
_entity.id
_entity.type
_entity.pdbx_description
1 polymer ?
#
loop_
_entity_poly.entity_id
_entity_poly.type
_entity_poly.pdbx_seq_one_letter_code
_entity_poly.pdbx_strand_id
1 'polypeptide(L)'
;MPEWDYVAGTFVDPQTGDPLTSWDDALAVMDEVDDLEPAHVIRFGVQAKPIQILGGTDKMERRVRYLTKYLTKSVADLLEPDSRRVAEHYDRLHAEMCVTPCSQSCGVWLRYGIVPKGATEKTQPGYCKRKAHRRDTLGVPGRRVLNSKKWTGKTLPDHKAERAEFVRQQLAAVGIVKPDTSHVRVYPVPPGDPDAPPRENLVMALVAARSKWRAEYNTALIALAENPPGDQVVSHGPVVPQQISTIQQAAA
;
A
#
# COMPACT_ATOMS: atom_id res chain seq x y z
N MET A 1 -3.92 32.25 -6.13
CA MET A 1 -3.62 30.81 -6.21
C MET A 1 -3.71 30.41 -7.67
N PRO A 2 -2.95 29.39 -8.13
CA PRO A 2 -3.01 28.94 -9.52
C PRO A 2 -4.41 28.57 -10.00
N GLU A 3 -4.68 28.78 -11.28
CA GLU A 3 -5.98 28.53 -11.90
C GLU A 3 -5.85 27.50 -13.02
N TRP A 4 -6.92 26.76 -13.30
CA TRP A 4 -6.92 25.78 -14.38
C TRP A 4 -7.19 26.47 -15.71
N ASP A 5 -6.28 26.31 -16.67
CA ASP A 5 -6.48 26.73 -18.05
C ASP A 5 -7.02 25.55 -18.88
N TYR A 6 -8.21 25.73 -19.44
CA TYR A 6 -8.87 24.74 -20.29
C TYR A 6 -8.22 24.55 -21.66
N VAL A 7 -7.51 25.57 -22.16
CA VAL A 7 -6.80 25.52 -23.44
C VAL A 7 -5.47 24.80 -23.27
N ALA A 8 -4.67 25.21 -22.28
CA ALA A 8 -3.39 24.58 -21.98
C ALA A 8 -3.54 23.20 -21.30
N GLY A 9 -4.69 22.91 -20.69
CA GLY A 9 -4.94 21.65 -20.00
C GLY A 9 -4.10 21.47 -18.73
N THR A 10 -3.70 22.57 -18.09
CA THR A 10 -2.82 22.59 -16.91
C THR A 10 -3.12 23.78 -16.00
N PHE A 11 -2.43 23.87 -14.86
CA PHE A 11 -2.50 25.05 -14.01
C PHE A 11 -1.56 26.15 -14.50
N VAL A 12 -2.02 27.39 -14.44
CA VAL A 12 -1.26 28.60 -14.81
C VAL A 12 -1.14 29.55 -13.62
N ASP A 13 -0.12 30.42 -13.65
CA ASP A 13 -0.06 31.57 -12.75
C ASP A 13 -1.18 32.57 -13.11
N PRO A 14 -2.04 32.97 -12.16
CA PRO A 14 -3.15 33.89 -12.44
C PRO A 14 -2.70 35.31 -12.84
N GLN A 15 -1.47 35.70 -12.54
CA GLN A 15 -0.95 37.03 -12.88
C GLN A 15 -0.32 37.07 -14.27
N THR A 16 0.42 36.04 -14.67
CA THR A 16 1.13 36.01 -15.96
C THR A 16 0.41 35.19 -17.02
N GLY A 17 -0.43 34.23 -16.61
CA GLY A 17 -1.04 33.24 -17.50
C GLY A 17 -0.08 32.13 -17.92
N ASP A 18 1.16 32.12 -17.40
CA ASP A 18 2.16 31.13 -17.79
C ASP A 18 1.85 29.76 -17.19
N PRO A 19 2.02 28.67 -17.96
CA PRO A 19 1.93 27.31 -17.45
C PRO A 19 2.92 27.06 -16.30
N LEU A 20 2.42 26.46 -15.21
CA LEU A 20 3.26 26.06 -14.10
C LEU A 20 4.11 24.83 -14.45
N THR A 21 5.27 24.72 -13.79
CA THR A 21 6.19 23.58 -13.95
C THR A 21 5.51 22.27 -13.56
N SER A 22 5.62 21.25 -14.41
CA SER A 22 5.06 19.94 -14.10
C SER A 22 5.87 19.21 -13.04
N TRP A 23 5.26 18.24 -12.36
CA TRP A 23 5.97 17.39 -11.40
C TRP A 23 7.20 16.69 -12.00
N ASP A 24 7.07 16.15 -13.21
CA ASP A 24 8.15 15.39 -13.84
C ASP A 24 9.27 16.33 -14.32
N ASP A 25 8.94 17.54 -14.80
CA ASP A 25 9.95 18.57 -15.15
C ASP A 25 10.68 19.08 -13.90
N ALA A 26 9.97 19.27 -12.78
CA ALA A 26 10.58 19.67 -11.52
C ALA A 26 11.61 18.63 -11.03
N LEU A 27 11.34 17.34 -11.22
CA LEU A 27 12.30 16.28 -10.92
C LEU A 27 13.49 16.29 -11.89
N ALA A 28 13.25 16.52 -13.19
CA ALA A 28 14.34 16.62 -14.17
C ALA A 28 15.30 17.77 -13.83
N VAL A 29 14.78 18.95 -13.47
CA VAL A 29 15.59 20.08 -13.01
C VAL A 29 16.36 19.74 -11.75
N MET A 30 15.74 19.00 -10.80
CA MET A 30 16.45 18.55 -9.60
C MET A 30 17.59 17.57 -9.90
N ASP A 31 17.41 16.69 -10.88
CA ASP A 31 18.43 15.70 -11.27
C ASP A 31 19.65 16.36 -11.97
N GLU A 32 19.50 17.59 -12.49
CA GLU A 32 20.58 18.38 -13.09
C GLU A 32 21.42 19.17 -12.06
N VAL A 33 20.97 19.27 -10.80
CA VAL A 33 21.64 20.05 -9.76
C VAL A 33 22.44 19.13 -8.84
N ASP A 34 23.77 19.27 -8.86
CA ASP A 34 24.69 18.47 -8.05
C ASP A 34 24.52 18.70 -6.54
N ASP A 35 24.28 19.95 -6.12
CA ASP A 35 24.14 20.35 -4.71
C ASP A 35 22.78 21.02 -4.45
N LEU A 36 21.86 20.27 -3.85
CA LEU A 36 20.56 20.75 -3.40
C LEU A 36 20.53 20.87 -1.87
N GLU A 37 20.33 22.09 -1.35
CA GLU A 37 20.09 22.30 0.08
C GLU A 37 18.63 21.95 0.45
N PRO A 38 18.38 20.94 1.30
CA PRO A 38 17.02 20.57 1.67
C PRO A 38 16.36 21.66 2.53
N ALA A 39 15.12 22.03 2.22
CA ALA A 39 14.34 22.97 3.02
C ALA A 39 14.20 22.53 4.49
N HIS A 40 14.18 21.21 4.74
CA HIS A 40 14.12 20.64 6.07
C HIS A 40 15.06 19.43 6.19
N VAL A 41 15.90 19.42 7.22
CA VAL A 41 16.73 18.27 7.58
C VAL A 41 16.27 17.74 8.93
N ILE A 42 15.72 16.54 8.94
CA ILE A 42 15.43 15.81 10.18
C ILE A 42 16.59 14.87 10.44
N ARG A 43 17.28 15.06 11.57
CA ARG A 43 18.28 14.11 12.05
C ARG A 43 17.62 13.17 13.03
N PHE A 44 17.53 11.90 12.68
CA PHE A 44 17.18 10.86 13.64
C PHE A 44 18.30 10.77 14.69
N GLY A 45 17.93 10.66 15.97
CA GLY A 45 18.91 10.48 17.04
C GLY A 45 19.66 9.14 16.94
N VAL A 46 20.46 8.81 17.95
CA VAL A 46 21.26 7.56 18.03
C VAL A 46 20.35 6.34 18.25
N GLN A 47 19.43 6.04 17.34
CA GLN A 47 18.47 4.97 17.53
C GLN A 47 18.06 4.30 16.22
N ALA A 48 18.82 3.25 15.88
CA ALA A 48 18.21 1.96 15.62
C ALA A 48 19.24 0.89 16.02
N LYS A 49 18.86 -0.03 16.89
CA LYS A 49 19.53 -1.34 16.96
C LYS A 49 18.81 -2.20 15.92
N PRO A 50 19.26 -2.29 14.66
CA PRO A 50 18.59 -3.13 13.68
C PRO A 50 18.60 -4.57 14.19
N ILE A 51 17.40 -5.07 14.53
CA ILE A 51 17.22 -6.46 14.92
C ILE A 51 16.86 -7.22 13.64
N GLN A 52 17.82 -7.95 13.08
CA GLN A 52 17.56 -8.83 11.96
C GLN A 52 16.71 -10.03 12.40
N ILE A 53 15.79 -10.45 11.52
CA ILE A 53 15.04 -11.70 11.66
C ILE A 53 15.57 -12.63 10.57
N LEU A 54 16.34 -13.64 10.97
CA LEU A 54 16.87 -14.64 10.06
C LEU A 54 15.79 -15.67 9.74
N GLY A 55 15.53 -15.87 8.45
CA GLY A 55 14.58 -16.87 7.95
C GLY A 55 15.00 -18.29 8.29
N GLY A 56 14.03 -19.19 8.50
CA GLY A 56 14.29 -20.60 8.77
C GLY A 56 14.83 -20.92 10.18
N THR A 57 14.90 -19.94 11.08
CA THR A 57 15.34 -20.15 12.47
C THR A 57 14.15 -20.30 13.43
N ASP A 58 14.30 -21.06 14.51
CA ASP A 58 13.28 -21.20 15.56
C ASP A 58 12.89 -19.84 16.18
N LYS A 59 13.82 -18.88 16.18
CA LYS A 59 13.61 -17.52 16.69
C LYS A 59 12.76 -16.67 15.75
N MET A 60 12.67 -17.01 14.46
CA MET A 60 11.92 -16.27 13.45
C MET A 60 10.44 -16.15 13.84
N GLU A 61 9.80 -17.28 14.11
CA GLU A 61 8.36 -17.33 14.36
C GLU A 61 7.97 -16.52 15.59
N ARG A 62 8.75 -16.65 16.68
CA ARG A 62 8.55 -15.87 17.91
C ARG A 62 8.71 -14.37 17.65
N ARG A 63 9.72 -13.95 16.88
CA ARG A 63 9.96 -12.53 16.56
C ARG A 63 8.88 -11.96 15.66
N VAL A 64 8.45 -12.70 14.64
CA VAL A 64 7.35 -12.31 13.76
C VAL A 64 6.06 -12.16 14.55
N ARG A 65 5.72 -13.15 15.38
CA ARG A 65 4.51 -13.12 16.24
C ARG A 65 4.54 -11.95 17.22
N TYR A 66 5.69 -11.66 17.80
CA TYR A 66 5.85 -10.52 18.71
C TYR A 66 5.72 -9.20 17.94
N LEU A 67 6.39 -9.06 16.80
CA LEU A 67 6.28 -7.88 15.94
C LEU A 67 4.84 -7.62 15.51
N THR A 68 4.12 -8.64 15.04
CA THR A 68 2.72 -8.49 14.61
C THR A 68 1.82 -8.11 15.78
N LYS A 69 2.05 -8.63 16.98
CA LYS A 69 1.32 -8.23 18.20
C LYS A 69 1.44 -6.73 18.50
N TYR A 70 2.65 -6.15 18.44
CA TYR A 70 2.84 -4.72 18.74
C TYR A 70 2.47 -3.83 17.56
N LEU A 71 2.62 -4.31 16.33
CA LEU A 71 2.17 -3.61 15.15
C LEU A 71 0.64 -3.44 15.18
N THR A 72 -0.12 -4.50 15.44
CA THR A 72 -1.59 -4.39 15.50
C THR A 72 -2.05 -3.55 16.67
N LYS A 73 -1.36 -3.62 17.82
CA LYS A 73 -1.65 -2.75 18.97
C LYS A 73 -1.46 -1.27 18.62
N SER A 74 -0.30 -0.90 18.06
CA SER A 74 0.04 0.50 17.74
C SER A 74 -0.70 1.09 16.53
N VAL A 75 -1.18 0.26 15.61
CA VAL A 75 -1.89 0.73 14.41
C VAL A 75 -3.35 1.12 14.71
N ALA A 76 -3.92 0.59 15.80
CA ALA A 76 -5.28 0.90 16.22
C ALA A 76 -5.38 2.13 17.14
N ASP A 77 -4.26 2.57 17.73
CA ASP A 77 -4.25 3.69 18.66
C ASP A 77 -4.45 5.01 17.90
N LEU A 78 -5.61 5.64 18.12
CA LEU A 78 -5.84 7.05 17.76
C LEU A 78 -5.12 7.93 18.78
N LEU A 79 -4.45 8.98 18.32
CA LEU A 79 -3.73 9.90 19.20
C LEU A 79 -4.72 10.81 19.94
N GLU A 80 -5.15 10.39 21.12
CA GLU A 80 -5.83 11.27 22.07
C GLU A 80 -4.78 12.02 22.90
N PRO A 81 -4.81 13.37 22.92
CA PRO A 81 -3.86 14.13 23.72
C PRO A 81 -4.19 13.96 25.22
N ASP A 82 -3.20 13.54 26.01
CA ASP A 82 -3.30 13.40 27.46
C ASP A 82 -3.24 14.74 28.22
N SER A 83 -2.90 15.82 27.53
CA SER A 83 -2.66 17.14 28.09
C SER A 83 -2.87 18.24 27.06
N ARG A 84 -3.16 19.46 27.55
CA ARG A 84 -3.33 20.64 26.70
C ARG A 84 -2.09 20.94 25.85
N ARG A 85 -0.90 20.80 26.42
CA ARG A 85 0.38 21.01 25.71
C ARG A 85 0.53 20.06 24.52
N VAL A 86 0.11 18.80 24.68
CA VAL A 86 0.14 17.80 23.59
C VAL A 86 -0.91 18.13 22.53
N ALA A 87 -2.11 18.55 22.93
CA ALA A 87 -3.14 19.00 21.99
C ALA A 87 -2.67 20.19 21.13
N GLU A 88 -2.11 21.22 21.76
CA GLU A 88 -1.55 22.39 21.06
C GLU A 88 -0.39 22.01 20.13
N HIS A 89 0.44 21.04 20.53
CA HIS A 89 1.49 20.51 19.66
C HIS A 89 0.92 19.80 18.43
N TYR A 90 -0.14 19.00 18.60
CA TYR A 90 -0.84 18.34 17.50
C TYR A 90 -1.50 19.34 16.56
N ASP A 91 -2.08 20.42 17.06
CA ASP A 91 -2.67 21.46 16.21
C ASP A 91 -1.61 22.18 15.37
N ARG A 92 -0.46 22.52 15.97
CA ARG A 92 0.67 23.08 15.22
C ARG A 92 1.17 22.11 14.15
N LEU A 93 1.36 20.84 14.50
CA LEU A 93 1.78 19.81 13.54
C LEU A 93 0.76 19.66 12.40
N HIS A 94 -0.53 19.67 12.71
CA HIS A 94 -1.59 19.59 11.71
C HIS A 94 -1.59 20.79 10.75
N ALA A 95 -1.39 22.00 11.27
CA ALA A 95 -1.26 23.21 10.46
C ALA A 95 -0.11 23.10 9.46
N GLU A 96 1.08 22.67 9.91
CA GLU A 96 2.24 22.44 9.03
C GLU A 96 1.96 21.36 7.97
N MET A 97 1.30 20.27 8.36
CA MET A 97 0.92 19.22 7.42
C MET A 97 -0.11 19.70 6.39
N CYS A 98 -0.93 20.70 6.67
CA CYS A 98 -1.90 21.25 5.70
C CYS A 98 -1.23 22.05 4.59
N VAL A 99 -0.04 22.57 4.82
CA VAL A 99 0.74 23.32 3.82
C VAL A 99 1.88 22.50 3.21
N THR A 100 2.26 21.37 3.82
CA THR A 100 3.34 20.51 3.31
C THR A 100 2.81 19.42 2.36
N PRO A 101 3.32 19.28 1.13
CA PRO A 101 2.84 18.27 0.19
C PRO A 101 3.09 16.82 0.67
N CYS A 102 2.05 15.97 0.72
CA CYS A 102 2.18 14.61 1.24
C CYS A 102 2.61 13.53 0.20
N SER A 103 2.67 13.87 -1.09
CA SER A 103 2.98 12.95 -2.19
C SER A 103 3.09 13.68 -3.54
N GLN A 104 3.62 13.03 -4.58
CA GLN A 104 3.74 13.58 -5.95
C GLN A 104 2.41 14.11 -6.56
N SER A 105 1.27 13.59 -6.13
CA SER A 105 -0.05 13.97 -6.66
C SER A 105 -0.84 14.83 -5.66
N CYS A 106 -0.16 15.48 -4.73
CA CYS A 106 -0.81 16.30 -3.70
C CYS A 106 -1.19 17.68 -4.27
N GLY A 107 -2.46 18.09 -4.17
CA GLY A 107 -2.92 19.42 -4.61
C GLY A 107 -2.24 20.60 -3.89
N VAL A 108 -1.58 20.34 -2.76
CA VAL A 108 -0.77 21.32 -2.02
C VAL A 108 0.45 21.79 -2.82
N TRP A 109 0.97 21.01 -3.78
CA TRP A 109 2.06 21.43 -4.67
C TRP A 109 1.76 22.72 -5.44
N LEU A 110 0.49 23.01 -5.71
CA LEU A 110 0.06 24.25 -6.36
C LEU A 110 0.30 25.50 -5.49
N ARG A 111 0.57 25.37 -4.18
CA ARG A 111 1.07 26.50 -3.37
C ARG A 111 2.51 26.88 -3.72
N TYR A 112 3.24 25.95 -4.30
CA TYR A 112 4.67 26.04 -4.60
C TYR A 112 4.93 26.17 -6.11
N GLY A 113 3.90 26.45 -6.91
CA GLY A 113 4.04 26.60 -8.36
C GLY A 113 4.32 25.30 -9.12
N ILE A 114 4.09 24.13 -8.51
CA ILE A 114 4.30 22.83 -9.16
C ILE A 114 2.96 22.16 -9.43
N VAL A 115 2.75 21.71 -10.67
CA VAL A 115 1.57 20.94 -11.07
C VAL A 115 1.74 19.49 -10.57
N PRO A 116 0.90 19.01 -9.65
CA PRO A 116 1.03 17.67 -9.12
C PRO A 116 0.78 16.61 -10.18
N LYS A 117 1.45 15.45 -10.05
CA LYS A 117 1.31 14.35 -11.02
C LYS A 117 -0.15 13.89 -11.11
N GLY A 118 -0.70 13.93 -12.32
CA GLY A 118 -2.09 13.56 -12.59
C GLY A 118 -3.13 14.60 -12.12
N ALA A 119 -2.72 15.87 -12.02
CA ALA A 119 -3.66 16.97 -11.81
C ALA A 119 -4.70 17.02 -12.95
N THR A 120 -5.91 17.43 -12.57
CA THR A 120 -7.04 17.69 -13.47
C THR A 120 -7.73 18.99 -13.05
N GLU A 121 -8.66 19.50 -13.86
CA GLU A 121 -9.53 20.64 -13.56
C GLU A 121 -10.21 20.57 -12.17
N LYS A 122 -10.40 19.36 -11.63
CA LYS A 122 -11.04 19.12 -10.32
C LYS A 122 -10.07 19.24 -9.14
N THR A 123 -8.78 19.45 -9.42
CA THR A 123 -7.73 19.58 -8.41
C THR A 123 -7.85 20.96 -7.78
N GLN A 124 -8.01 21.02 -6.47
CA GLN A 124 -8.13 22.31 -5.78
C GLN A 124 -6.74 22.78 -5.33
N PRO A 125 -6.31 23.98 -5.74
CA PRO A 125 -5.04 24.55 -5.31
C PRO A 125 -4.92 24.64 -3.80
N GLY A 126 -3.84 24.09 -3.23
CA GLY A 126 -3.56 24.20 -1.79
C GLY A 126 -4.41 23.30 -0.90
N TYR A 127 -5.18 22.37 -1.46
CA TYR A 127 -6.02 21.42 -0.73
C TYR A 127 -5.78 19.97 -1.15
N CYS A 128 -5.81 19.05 -0.20
CA CYS A 128 -5.70 17.62 -0.47
C CYS A 128 -6.61 16.80 0.46
N LYS A 129 -7.41 15.90 -0.14
CA LYS A 129 -8.39 15.05 0.58
C LYS A 129 -7.77 13.85 1.31
N ARG A 130 -6.44 13.65 1.18
CA ARG A 130 -5.74 12.48 1.72
C ARG A 130 -5.66 12.54 3.24
N LYS A 131 -5.58 11.37 3.86
CA LYS A 131 -5.49 11.20 5.33
C LYS A 131 -4.31 11.97 5.94
N ALA A 132 -3.22 12.17 5.21
CA ALA A 132 -2.07 12.94 5.69
C ALA A 132 -2.41 14.38 6.13
N HIS A 133 -3.49 14.97 5.59
CA HIS A 133 -3.92 16.34 5.93
C HIS A 133 -5.11 16.38 6.90
N ARG A 134 -5.61 15.23 7.36
CA ARG A 134 -6.74 15.18 8.30
C ARG A 134 -6.23 15.16 9.73
N ARG A 135 -6.85 15.99 10.57
CA ARG A 135 -6.54 16.08 12.01
C ARG A 135 -6.74 14.75 12.74
N ASP A 136 -7.81 14.03 12.41
CA ASP A 136 -8.15 12.74 13.03
C ASP A 136 -7.15 11.61 12.72
N THR A 137 -6.38 11.77 11.64
CA THR A 137 -5.34 10.81 11.24
C THR A 137 -3.94 11.42 11.31
N LEU A 138 -3.79 12.49 12.10
CA LEU A 138 -2.50 13.08 12.40
C LEU A 138 -1.61 12.04 13.09
N GLY A 139 -0.34 11.94 12.71
CA GLY A 139 0.54 10.91 13.27
C GLY A 139 0.15 9.47 12.92
N VAL A 140 -0.81 9.29 12.01
CA VAL A 140 -1.02 8.07 11.22
C VAL A 140 -0.40 8.30 9.84
N PRO A 141 0.95 8.17 9.70
CA PRO A 141 1.55 8.15 8.39
C PRO A 141 0.76 7.14 7.55
N GLY A 142 0.28 7.58 6.39
CA GLY A 142 0.05 6.61 5.33
C GLY A 142 1.32 5.78 5.17
N ARG A 143 1.21 4.49 4.83
CA ARG A 143 2.37 3.57 4.67
C ARG A 143 3.50 3.80 5.70
N ARG A 144 3.22 3.52 7.00
CA ARG A 144 4.22 3.57 8.12
C ARG A 144 5.45 2.67 7.93
N VAL A 145 5.39 1.78 6.94
CA VAL A 145 6.49 0.92 6.51
C VAL A 145 6.78 1.33 5.07
N LEU A 146 8.06 1.63 4.76
CA LEU A 146 8.50 1.75 3.37
C LEU A 146 8.00 0.50 2.65
N ASN A 147 7.05 0.69 1.74
CA ASN A 147 6.58 -0.41 0.93
C ASN A 147 7.74 -0.86 0.03
N SER A 148 7.81 -2.16 -0.21
CA SER A 148 8.80 -2.78 -1.09
C SER A 148 9.01 -2.03 -2.39
N LYS A 149 8.01 -1.29 -2.89
CA LYS A 149 8.09 -0.47 -4.10
C LYS A 149 9.36 0.39 -4.24
N LYS A 150 9.88 1.01 -3.17
CA LYS A 150 11.12 1.81 -3.26
C LYS A 150 12.41 0.97 -3.20
N TRP A 151 12.35 -0.26 -2.69
CA TRP A 151 13.52 -1.14 -2.55
C TRP A 151 13.60 -2.18 -3.67
N THR A 152 12.45 -2.69 -4.10
CA THR A 152 12.31 -3.70 -5.14
C THR A 152 11.90 -3.10 -6.48
N GLY A 153 11.52 -1.82 -6.53
CA GLY A 153 10.93 -1.17 -7.72
C GLY A 153 9.49 -1.60 -8.04
N LYS A 154 8.95 -2.61 -7.34
CA LYS A 154 7.71 -3.32 -7.72
C LYS A 154 6.45 -2.71 -7.14
N THR A 155 5.45 -2.51 -7.99
CA THR A 155 4.11 -2.02 -7.66
C THR A 155 3.23 -3.12 -7.02
N LEU A 156 2.09 -2.75 -6.42
CA LEU A 156 1.12 -3.74 -5.92
C LEU A 156 0.57 -4.66 -7.04
N PRO A 157 0.24 -4.13 -8.23
CA PRO A 157 -0.01 -4.96 -9.41
C PRO A 157 1.10 -5.97 -9.71
N ASP A 158 2.36 -5.56 -9.66
CA ASP A 158 3.50 -6.45 -9.95
C ASP A 158 3.56 -7.59 -8.94
N HIS A 159 3.44 -7.28 -7.63
CA HIS A 159 3.35 -8.31 -6.57
C HIS A 159 2.13 -9.22 -6.73
N LYS A 160 1.02 -8.71 -7.25
CA LYS A 160 -0.16 -9.52 -7.55
C LYS A 160 0.10 -10.46 -8.73
N ALA A 161 0.76 -9.99 -9.79
CA ALA A 161 1.13 -10.79 -10.94
C ALA A 161 2.14 -11.88 -10.55
N GLU A 162 3.16 -11.54 -9.75
CA GLU A 162 4.16 -12.50 -9.27
C GLU A 162 3.55 -13.60 -8.41
N ARG A 163 2.64 -13.27 -7.48
CA ARG A 163 1.93 -14.30 -6.71
C ARG A 163 1.05 -15.18 -7.60
N ALA A 164 0.42 -14.61 -8.62
CA ALA A 164 -0.39 -15.37 -9.56
C ALA A 164 0.47 -16.31 -10.40
N GLU A 165 1.63 -15.85 -10.88
CA GLU A 165 2.62 -16.65 -11.58
C GLU A 165 3.18 -17.77 -10.68
N PHE A 166 3.54 -17.44 -9.44
CA PHE A 166 3.99 -18.44 -8.46
C PHE A 166 2.95 -19.55 -8.28
N VAL A 167 1.69 -19.21 -8.02
CA VAL A 167 0.61 -20.20 -7.89
C VAL A 167 0.44 -21.01 -9.17
N ARG A 168 0.54 -20.37 -10.35
CA ARG A 168 0.47 -21.05 -11.65
C ARG A 168 1.59 -22.08 -11.80
N GLN A 169 2.82 -21.75 -11.42
CA GLN A 169 3.98 -22.66 -11.45
C GLN A 169 3.80 -23.84 -10.49
N GLN A 170 3.33 -23.59 -9.27
CA GLN A 170 3.08 -24.65 -8.28
C GLN A 170 2.00 -25.63 -8.78
N LEU A 171 0.91 -25.13 -9.37
CA LEU A 171 -0.12 -25.97 -9.96
C LEU A 171 0.38 -26.75 -11.19
N ALA A 172 1.15 -26.10 -12.07
CA ALA A 172 1.72 -26.74 -13.26
C ALA A 172 2.70 -27.86 -12.90
N ALA A 173 3.49 -27.70 -11.82
CA ALA A 173 4.43 -28.71 -11.34
C ALA A 173 3.76 -30.05 -10.95
N VAL A 174 2.46 -30.01 -10.59
CA VAL A 174 1.66 -31.21 -10.27
C VAL A 174 0.66 -31.56 -11.37
N GLY A 175 0.84 -30.99 -12.58
CA GLY A 175 0.01 -31.27 -13.76
C GLY A 175 -1.34 -30.55 -13.79
N ILE A 176 -1.62 -29.62 -12.88
CA ILE A 176 -2.86 -28.84 -12.87
C ILE A 176 -2.66 -27.59 -13.74
N VAL A 177 -3.10 -27.67 -15.00
CA VAL A 177 -3.04 -26.53 -15.93
C VAL A 177 -4.38 -25.78 -15.94
N LYS A 178 -4.33 -24.46 -15.71
CA LYS A 178 -5.51 -23.60 -15.85
C LYS A 178 -5.81 -23.34 -17.32
N PRO A 179 -7.10 -23.22 -17.71
CA PRO A 179 -7.45 -22.86 -19.08
C PRO A 179 -6.81 -21.51 -19.42
N ASP A 180 -6.22 -21.42 -20.60
CA ASP A 180 -5.74 -20.16 -21.12
C ASP A 180 -6.95 -19.27 -21.42
N THR A 181 -7.00 -18.09 -20.82
CA THR A 181 -8.06 -17.10 -21.04
C THR A 181 -7.54 -15.87 -21.79
N SER A 182 -6.31 -15.91 -22.33
CA SER A 182 -5.71 -14.78 -23.06
C SER A 182 -6.50 -14.38 -24.31
N HIS A 183 -7.21 -15.33 -24.92
CA HIS A 183 -8.05 -15.14 -26.10
C HIS A 183 -9.48 -14.69 -25.78
N VAL A 184 -9.87 -14.68 -24.50
CA VAL A 184 -11.24 -14.35 -24.09
C VAL A 184 -11.41 -12.84 -24.01
N ARG A 185 -12.42 -12.30 -24.69
CA ARG A 185 -12.86 -10.91 -24.55
C ARG A 185 -14.01 -10.84 -23.56
N VAL A 186 -13.88 -9.99 -22.54
CA VAL A 186 -14.89 -9.81 -21.49
C VAL A 186 -15.58 -8.47 -21.70
N TYR A 187 -16.91 -8.48 -21.77
CA TYR A 187 -17.75 -7.30 -21.90
C TYR A 187 -18.67 -7.16 -20.68
N PRO A 188 -18.99 -5.94 -20.23
CA PRO A 188 -20.03 -5.75 -19.22
C PRO A 188 -21.38 -6.27 -19.74
N VAL A 189 -22.11 -6.99 -18.89
CA VAL A 189 -23.46 -7.44 -19.20
C VAL A 189 -24.41 -6.23 -19.27
N PRO A 190 -25.19 -6.05 -20.35
CA PRO A 190 -26.16 -4.96 -20.45
C PRO A 190 -27.24 -5.02 -19.36
N PRO A 191 -27.78 -3.88 -18.91
CA PRO A 191 -28.92 -3.88 -18.01
C PRO A 191 -30.13 -4.61 -18.64
N GLY A 192 -30.68 -5.59 -17.93
CA GLY A 192 -31.89 -6.31 -18.37
C GLY A 192 -31.65 -7.46 -19.36
N ASP A 193 -30.40 -7.87 -19.57
CA ASP A 193 -30.06 -9.05 -20.38
C ASP A 193 -30.76 -10.32 -19.82
N PRO A 194 -31.64 -10.98 -20.60
CA PRO A 194 -32.39 -12.15 -20.14
C PRO A 194 -31.51 -13.38 -19.93
N ASP A 195 -30.33 -13.43 -20.56
CA ASP A 195 -29.37 -14.53 -20.42
C ASP A 195 -28.42 -14.32 -19.24
N ALA A 196 -28.48 -13.16 -18.57
CA ALA A 196 -27.69 -12.88 -17.39
C ALA A 196 -28.15 -13.73 -16.19
N PRO A 197 -27.27 -14.57 -15.61
CA PRO A 197 -27.64 -15.34 -14.43
C PRO A 197 -28.01 -14.42 -13.26
N PRO A 198 -28.98 -14.81 -12.42
CA PRO A 198 -29.27 -14.10 -11.17
C PRO A 198 -28.01 -13.92 -10.31
N ARG A 199 -27.96 -12.83 -9.54
CA ARG A 199 -26.78 -12.46 -8.74
C ARG A 199 -26.39 -13.57 -7.77
N GLU A 200 -27.35 -14.25 -7.18
CA GLU A 200 -27.16 -15.35 -6.24
C GLU A 200 -26.39 -16.50 -6.89
N ASN A 201 -26.74 -16.84 -8.14
CA ASN A 201 -26.07 -17.89 -8.91
C ASN A 201 -24.62 -17.49 -9.23
N LEU A 202 -24.37 -16.23 -9.60
CA LEU A 202 -23.01 -15.72 -9.82
C LEU A 202 -22.16 -15.78 -8.54
N VAL A 203 -22.74 -15.42 -7.40
CA VAL A 203 -22.06 -15.51 -6.10
C VAL A 203 -21.73 -16.97 -5.76
N MET A 204 -22.68 -17.89 -5.91
CA MET A 204 -22.46 -19.32 -5.67
C MET A 204 -21.40 -19.91 -6.60
N ALA A 205 -21.40 -19.54 -7.89
CA ALA A 205 -20.39 -19.94 -8.85
C ALA A 205 -18.99 -19.43 -8.45
N LEU A 206 -18.87 -18.17 -7.99
CA LEU A 206 -17.62 -17.61 -7.51
C LEU A 206 -17.13 -18.29 -6.23
N VAL A 207 -18.02 -18.64 -5.30
CA VAL A 207 -17.69 -19.39 -4.09
C VAL A 207 -17.17 -20.79 -4.46
N ALA A 208 -17.89 -21.51 -5.32
CA ALA A 208 -17.47 -22.83 -5.80
C ALA A 208 -16.10 -22.79 -6.49
N ALA A 209 -15.88 -21.79 -7.36
CA ALA A 209 -14.59 -21.58 -8.02
C ALA A 209 -13.45 -21.33 -7.02
N ARG A 210 -13.66 -20.48 -6.01
CA ARG A 210 -12.65 -20.21 -4.97
C ARG A 210 -12.37 -21.42 -4.10
N SER A 211 -13.39 -22.18 -3.72
CA SER A 211 -13.23 -23.43 -2.96
C SER A 211 -12.43 -24.45 -3.77
N LYS A 212 -12.73 -24.59 -5.07
CA LYS A 212 -11.97 -25.44 -5.99
C LYS A 212 -10.50 -25.00 -6.08
N TRP A 213 -10.24 -23.71 -6.29
CA TRP A 213 -8.86 -23.19 -6.39
C TRP A 213 -8.05 -23.41 -5.12
N ARG A 214 -8.68 -23.26 -3.95
CA ARG A 214 -8.03 -23.53 -2.67
C ARG A 214 -7.70 -25.02 -2.51
N ALA A 215 -8.61 -25.90 -2.90
CA ALA A 215 -8.38 -27.34 -2.87
C ALA A 215 -7.22 -27.74 -3.80
N GLU A 216 -7.23 -27.29 -5.05
CA GLU A 216 -6.15 -27.56 -6.03
C GLU A 216 -4.79 -27.06 -5.53
N TYR A 217 -4.74 -25.85 -4.94
CA TYR A 217 -3.49 -25.32 -4.38
C TYR A 217 -2.99 -26.14 -3.18
N ASN A 218 -3.89 -26.53 -2.28
CA ASN A 218 -3.53 -27.39 -1.15
C ASN A 218 -3.03 -28.77 -1.61
N THR A 219 -3.69 -29.37 -2.61
CA THR A 219 -3.24 -30.64 -3.21
C THR A 219 -1.86 -30.48 -3.82
N ALA A 220 -1.59 -29.39 -4.53
CA ALA A 220 -0.27 -29.11 -5.08
C ALA A 220 0.81 -28.98 -4.00
N LEU A 221 0.51 -28.27 -2.90
CA LEU A 221 1.44 -28.16 -1.77
C LEU A 221 1.76 -29.51 -1.13
N ILE A 222 0.77 -30.39 -0.97
CA ILE A 222 0.98 -31.74 -0.40
C ILE A 222 1.87 -32.57 -1.34
N ALA A 223 1.55 -32.62 -2.63
CA ALA A 223 2.31 -33.40 -3.61
C ALA A 223 3.77 -32.92 -3.77
N LEU A 224 4.01 -31.61 -3.68
CA LEU A 224 5.36 -31.03 -3.71
C LEU A 224 6.14 -31.23 -2.40
N ALA A 225 5.46 -31.41 -1.27
CA ALA A 225 6.11 -31.77 -0.02
C ALA A 225 6.56 -33.25 0.00
N GLU A 226 5.83 -34.14 -0.69
CA GLU A 226 6.16 -35.56 -0.82
C GLU A 226 7.27 -35.83 -1.85
N ASN A 227 7.41 -34.97 -2.87
CA ASN A 227 8.50 -35.00 -3.85
C ASN A 227 9.24 -33.66 -3.80
N PRO A 228 10.15 -33.44 -2.83
CA PRO A 228 10.83 -32.17 -2.70
C PRO A 228 11.59 -31.87 -3.99
N PRO A 229 11.33 -30.74 -4.66
CA PRO A 229 12.16 -30.31 -5.76
C PRO A 229 13.57 -30.06 -5.20
N GLY A 230 14.58 -30.69 -5.80
CA GLY A 230 15.98 -30.52 -5.42
C GLY A 230 16.33 -29.03 -5.28
N ASP A 231 16.87 -28.66 -4.11
CA ASP A 231 17.36 -27.34 -3.72
C ASP A 231 16.61 -26.13 -4.32
N GLN A 232 15.35 -25.98 -3.90
CA GLN A 232 14.74 -24.65 -3.76
C GLN A 232 14.23 -24.56 -2.32
N VAL A 233 14.92 -23.77 -1.48
CA VAL A 233 14.49 -23.48 -0.11
C VAL A 233 13.20 -22.63 -0.18
N VAL A 234 12.05 -23.30 -0.25
CA VAL A 234 10.74 -22.63 -0.20
C VAL A 234 10.21 -22.68 1.22
N SER A 235 10.28 -21.55 1.92
CA SER A 235 9.82 -21.43 3.30
C SER A 235 8.28 -21.43 3.39
N HIS A 236 7.69 -22.53 3.85
CA HIS A 236 6.32 -22.57 4.35
C HIS A 236 6.29 -23.23 5.73
N GLY A 237 5.86 -22.46 6.74
CA GLY A 237 5.62 -22.98 8.09
C GLY A 237 4.19 -23.54 8.21
N PRO A 238 3.95 -24.58 9.04
CA PRO A 238 2.63 -25.14 9.25
C PRO A 238 1.77 -24.21 10.12
N VAL A 239 0.46 -24.20 9.83
CA VAL A 239 -0.55 -23.52 10.64
C VAL A 239 -0.72 -24.27 11.96
N VAL A 240 -0.33 -23.66 13.08
CA VAL A 240 -0.59 -24.19 14.43
C VAL A 240 -1.98 -23.71 14.91
N PRO A 241 -2.87 -24.59 15.41
CA PRO A 241 -4.18 -24.20 15.92
C PRO A 241 -4.06 -23.24 17.12
N GLN A 242 -4.89 -22.19 17.13
CA GLN A 242 -4.98 -21.26 18.25
C GLN A 242 -5.55 -21.96 19.49
N GLN A 243 -4.77 -22.07 20.56
CA GLN A 243 -5.30 -22.25 21.90
C GLN A 243 -5.53 -20.86 22.53
N ILE A 244 -6.78 -20.59 22.88
CA ILE A 244 -7.18 -19.38 23.61
C ILE A 244 -6.77 -19.59 25.07
N SER A 245 -5.72 -18.92 25.53
CA SER A 245 -5.34 -18.93 26.95
C SER A 245 -6.26 -18.01 27.73
N THR A 246 -7.03 -18.58 28.65
CA THR A 246 -7.82 -17.88 29.66
C THR A 246 -6.88 -17.12 30.60
N ILE A 247 -7.12 -15.82 30.78
CA ILE A 247 -6.35 -14.95 31.68
C ILE A 247 -6.70 -15.32 33.13
N GLN A 248 -5.73 -15.82 33.89
CA GLN A 248 -5.82 -15.83 35.35
C GLN A 248 -5.65 -14.39 35.87
N GLN A 249 -6.70 -13.89 36.51
CA GLN A 249 -6.62 -12.76 37.42
C GLN A 249 -5.82 -13.18 38.66
N ALA A 250 -4.87 -12.35 39.07
CA ALA A 250 -4.41 -12.31 40.45
C ALA A 250 -4.23 -10.84 40.85
N ALA A 251 -5.10 -10.41 41.75
CA ALA A 251 -4.97 -9.20 42.53
C ALA A 251 -4.18 -9.52 43.81
N ALA A 252 -3.18 -8.67 44.12
CA ALA A 252 -2.73 -8.21 45.43
C ALA A 252 -1.36 -7.53 45.23
#